data_AF-A0A7X7J967-F1
#
_entry.id   AF-A0A7X7J967-F1
#
_cell.length_a   1.000
_cell.length_b   1.000
_cell.length_c   1.000
_cell.angle_alpha   90.00
_cell.angle_beta   90.00
_cell.angle_gamma   90.00
#
_symmetry.space_group_name_H-M   'P 1'
#
loop_
_entity.id
_entity.type
_entity.pdbx_description
1 polymer ?
#
loop_
_entity_poly.entity_id
_entity_poly.type
_entity_poly.pdbx_seq_one_letter_code
_entity_poly.pdbx_strand_id
1 'polypeptide(L)'
;MSATDFVDEDLVQRREPAKDAPRPPQPGAGEAGRMARKKEDVTGQVAVAKDELERLRSRQEALEREKNLLESLRANQEKYELGKREMIERLEQSMVTLGREEMQINQRLALLGDTGKRFRDMLAEIRGINEDAWPTDTASFREELAKTLAVIEDMRKEYGKSLARLEALRETQSAAEAKAPESGVFFDDMSGNGGGRERGFGFWVKVGFGLSLPLIAALVILAAALLATLMR
;
A
#
# COMPACT_ATOMS: atom_id res chain seq x y z
N MET A 1 -3.96 -39.77 51.08
CA MET A 1 -2.87 -40.18 52.01
C MET A 1 -1.90 -39.00 52.00
N SER A 2 -1.66 -38.18 53.03
CA SER A 2 -1.80 -38.21 54.50
C SER A 2 -2.59 -36.98 54.97
N ALA A 3 -3.40 -36.95 56.04
CA ALA A 3 -3.31 -37.50 57.40
C ALA A 3 -2.36 -36.72 58.33
N THR A 4 -2.96 -35.76 59.05
CA THR A 4 -2.63 -35.15 60.36
C THR A 4 -3.85 -34.26 60.64
N ASP A 5 -4.82 -34.57 61.49
CA ASP A 5 -4.89 -35.18 62.82
C ASP A 5 -4.11 -34.45 63.92
N PHE A 6 -4.76 -34.35 65.08
CA PHE A 6 -4.41 -33.71 66.37
C PHE A 6 -4.82 -32.24 66.59
N VAL A 7 -5.48 -31.84 67.69
CA VAL A 7 -6.36 -32.45 68.71
C VAL A 7 -6.80 -31.29 69.62
N ASP A 8 -7.99 -31.40 70.22
CA ASP A 8 -8.51 -30.52 71.28
C ASP A 8 -7.50 -30.33 72.43
N GLU A 9 -7.30 -29.08 72.84
CA GLU A 9 -6.66 -28.74 74.12
C GLU A 9 -7.61 -27.85 74.92
N ASP A 10 -8.71 -28.47 75.34
CA ASP A 10 -9.51 -27.99 76.45
C ASP A 10 -9.00 -28.67 77.73
N LEU A 11 -9.08 -27.95 78.86
CA LEU A 11 -8.76 -28.35 80.25
C LEU A 11 -7.34 -28.08 80.78
N VAL A 12 -7.13 -26.86 81.30
CA VAL A 12 -6.66 -26.74 82.69
C VAL A 12 -7.56 -25.76 83.46
N GLN A 13 -8.51 -26.35 84.14
CA GLN A 13 -9.29 -25.75 85.21
C GLN A 13 -8.39 -25.62 86.45
N ARG A 14 -7.98 -24.40 86.82
CA ARG A 14 -7.35 -24.14 88.12
C ARG A 14 -8.32 -23.36 89.00
N ARG A 15 -8.79 -24.02 90.06
CA ARG A 15 -9.73 -23.49 91.06
C ARG A 15 -8.95 -22.84 92.22
N GLU A 16 -9.15 -21.53 92.39
CA GLU A 16 -9.27 -20.68 93.60
C GLU A 16 -8.44 -20.97 94.88
N PRO A 17 -8.01 -19.90 95.59
CA PRO A 17 -8.83 -19.45 96.73
C PRO A 17 -8.95 -17.92 96.90
N ALA A 18 -10.19 -17.43 96.85
CA ALA A 18 -10.92 -16.63 97.85
C ALA A 18 -10.20 -15.53 98.69
N LYS A 19 -10.81 -14.32 98.57
CA LYS A 19 -10.94 -13.15 99.47
C LYS A 19 -9.86 -12.06 99.42
N ASP A 20 -10.21 -10.88 98.87
CA ASP A 20 -10.54 -9.71 99.69
C ASP A 20 -11.11 -8.50 98.89
N ALA A 21 -12.12 -7.87 99.49
CA ALA A 21 -12.69 -6.52 99.28
C ALA A 21 -13.37 -6.12 97.92
N PRO A 22 -14.65 -5.70 97.94
CA PRO A 22 -15.25 -4.94 96.85
C PRO A 22 -14.64 -3.53 96.81
N ARG A 23 -13.83 -3.25 95.80
CA ARG A 23 -13.43 -1.87 95.46
C ARG A 23 -14.62 -1.18 94.77
N PRO A 24 -14.98 0.06 95.14
CA PRO A 24 -16.17 0.73 94.61
C PRO A 24 -16.09 0.90 93.08
N PRO A 25 -17.25 0.94 92.38
CA PRO A 25 -17.27 1.10 90.93
C PRO A 25 -16.65 2.45 90.58
N GLN A 26 -15.52 2.42 89.86
CA GLN A 26 -14.98 3.61 89.21
C GLN A 26 -15.87 3.91 87.99
N PRO A 27 -16.62 5.02 87.97
CA PRO A 27 -17.38 5.42 86.80
C PRO A 27 -16.42 6.13 85.84
N GLY A 28 -16.30 5.65 84.59
CA GLY A 28 -15.83 6.49 83.48
C GLY A 28 -14.69 5.97 82.59
N ALA A 29 -13.97 4.89 82.91
CA ALA A 29 -12.82 4.46 82.10
C ALA A 29 -13.11 3.34 81.07
N GLY A 30 -14.20 2.58 81.23
CA GLY A 30 -14.49 1.39 80.41
C GLY A 30 -15.12 1.68 79.04
N GLU A 31 -15.95 2.71 78.93
CA GLU A 31 -16.62 3.07 77.66
C GLU A 31 -15.67 3.79 76.71
N ALA A 32 -14.81 4.67 77.22
CA ALA A 32 -13.75 5.31 76.43
C ALA A 32 -12.76 4.28 75.86
N GLY A 33 -12.38 3.26 76.65
CA GLY A 33 -11.53 2.16 76.20
C GLY A 33 -12.19 1.23 75.17
N ARG A 34 -13.49 0.95 75.28
CA ARG A 34 -14.25 0.15 74.29
C ARG A 34 -14.46 0.91 72.98
N MET A 35 -14.77 2.20 73.06
CA MET A 35 -14.89 3.08 71.89
C MET A 35 -13.54 3.28 71.21
N ALA A 36 -12.44 3.35 71.96
CA ALA A 36 -11.09 3.40 71.41
C ALA A 36 -10.75 2.11 70.64
N ARG A 37 -10.97 0.92 71.23
CA ARG A 37 -10.76 -0.37 70.55
C ARG A 37 -11.63 -0.53 69.30
N LYS A 38 -12.92 -0.15 69.37
CA LYS A 38 -13.81 -0.21 68.20
C LYS A 38 -13.42 0.78 67.10
N LYS A 39 -12.91 1.96 67.46
CA LYS A 39 -12.33 2.91 66.49
C LYS A 39 -11.08 2.31 65.84
N GLU A 40 -10.22 1.67 66.62
CA GLU A 40 -9.00 1.03 66.13
C GLU A 40 -9.32 -0.14 65.19
N ASP A 41 -10.28 -1.01 65.53
CA ASP A 41 -10.78 -2.10 64.67
C ASP A 41 -11.38 -1.58 63.36
N VAL A 42 -12.20 -0.52 63.42
CA VAL A 42 -12.77 0.12 62.22
C VAL A 42 -11.67 0.76 61.37
N THR A 43 -10.67 1.38 62.00
CA THR A 43 -9.53 1.97 61.29
C THR A 43 -8.69 0.87 60.61
N GLY A 44 -8.50 -0.28 61.27
CA GLY A 44 -7.87 -1.46 60.72
C GLY A 44 -8.64 -2.04 59.52
N GLN A 45 -9.96 -2.17 59.63
CA GLN A 45 -10.82 -2.62 58.51
C GLN A 45 -10.79 -1.65 57.33
N VAL A 46 -10.78 -0.34 57.59
CA VAL A 46 -10.63 0.68 56.54
C VAL A 46 -9.25 0.60 55.89
N ALA A 47 -8.18 0.32 56.65
CA ALA A 47 -6.85 0.13 56.10
C ALA A 47 -6.78 -1.10 55.20
N VAL A 48 -7.33 -2.24 55.62
CA VAL A 48 -7.41 -3.47 54.82
C VAL A 48 -8.23 -3.24 53.54
N ALA A 49 -9.40 -2.61 53.65
CA ALA A 49 -10.23 -2.30 52.50
C ALA A 49 -9.54 -1.36 51.49
N LYS A 50 -8.73 -0.40 51.97
CA LYS A 50 -7.94 0.48 51.10
C LYS A 50 -6.83 -0.27 50.37
N ASP A 51 -6.11 -1.15 51.06
CA ASP A 51 -5.07 -1.99 50.47
C ASP A 51 -5.64 -2.93 49.39
N GLU A 52 -6.79 -3.54 49.68
CA GLU A 52 -7.51 -4.39 48.72
C GLU A 52 -8.00 -3.60 47.50
N LEU A 53 -8.45 -2.35 47.70
CA LEU A 53 -8.84 -1.45 46.62
C LEU A 53 -7.66 -1.07 45.72
N GLU A 54 -6.48 -0.82 46.31
CA GLU A 54 -5.25 -0.54 45.56
C GLU A 54 -4.80 -1.75 44.76
N ARG A 55 -4.84 -2.95 45.35
CA ARG A 55 -4.56 -4.21 44.66
C ARG A 55 -5.52 -4.46 43.50
N LEU A 56 -6.81 -4.18 43.68
CA LEU A 56 -7.82 -4.30 42.62
C LEU A 56 -7.56 -3.30 41.49
N ARG A 57 -7.23 -2.04 41.80
CA ARG A 57 -6.85 -1.04 40.78
C ARG A 57 -5.63 -1.45 39.99
N SER A 58 -4.58 -1.93 40.66
CA SER A 58 -3.37 -2.42 39.97
C SER A 58 -3.68 -3.57 39.01
N ARG A 59 -4.56 -4.49 39.42
CA ARG A 59 -5.04 -5.58 38.54
C ARG A 59 -5.87 -5.06 37.37
N GLN A 60 -6.74 -4.08 37.60
CA GLN A 60 -7.53 -3.45 36.54
C GLN A 60 -6.61 -2.79 35.50
N GLU A 61 -5.62 -2.01 35.93
CA GLU A 61 -4.65 -1.38 35.03
C GLU A 61 -3.81 -2.39 34.23
N ALA A 62 -3.48 -3.54 34.83
CA ALA A 62 -2.82 -4.62 34.11
C ALA A 62 -3.74 -5.23 33.03
N LEU A 63 -5.01 -5.49 33.36
CA LEU A 63 -6.00 -6.02 32.42
C LEU A 63 -6.32 -5.03 31.30
N GLU A 64 -6.42 -3.73 31.58
CA GLU A 64 -6.63 -2.71 30.55
C GLU A 64 -5.45 -2.63 29.58
N ARG A 65 -4.21 -2.72 30.09
CA ARG A 65 -3.02 -2.79 29.23
C ARG A 65 -3.01 -4.03 28.34
N GLU A 66 -3.33 -5.20 28.91
CA GLU A 66 -3.40 -6.45 28.14
C GLU A 66 -4.51 -6.38 27.07
N LYS A 67 -5.69 -5.86 27.44
CA LYS A 67 -6.79 -5.62 26.50
C LYS A 67 -6.35 -4.73 25.35
N ASN A 68 -5.73 -3.59 25.63
CA ASN A 68 -5.27 -2.67 24.60
C ASN A 68 -4.24 -3.32 23.68
N LEU A 69 -3.33 -4.15 24.22
CA LEU A 69 -2.37 -4.90 23.43
C LEU A 69 -3.06 -5.91 22.51
N LEU A 70 -4.02 -6.68 23.01
CA LEU A 70 -4.78 -7.64 22.21
C LEU A 70 -5.64 -6.97 21.13
N GLU A 71 -6.24 -5.82 21.43
CA GLU A 71 -6.98 -5.02 20.45
C GLU A 71 -6.04 -4.49 19.36
N SER A 72 -4.86 -3.99 19.73
CA SER A 72 -3.86 -3.55 18.74
C SER A 72 -3.36 -4.70 17.87
N LEU A 73 -3.17 -5.89 18.44
CA LEU A 73 -2.76 -7.08 17.71
C LEU A 73 -3.84 -7.52 16.72
N ARG A 74 -5.12 -7.53 17.14
CA ARG A 74 -6.25 -7.79 16.23
C ARG A 74 -6.31 -6.78 15.10
N ALA A 75 -6.22 -5.48 15.41
CA ALA A 75 -6.22 -4.44 14.39
C ALA A 75 -5.07 -4.61 13.38
N ASN A 76 -3.89 -5.01 13.85
CA ASN A 76 -2.74 -5.29 12.99
C ASN A 76 -2.95 -6.54 12.13
N GLN A 77 -3.55 -7.60 12.68
CA GLN A 77 -3.90 -8.81 11.93
C GLN A 77 -4.91 -8.50 10.82
N GLU A 78 -5.95 -7.72 11.11
CA GLU A 78 -6.94 -7.32 10.11
C GLU A 78 -6.32 -6.48 8.99
N LYS A 79 -5.45 -5.51 9.34
CA LYS A 79 -4.69 -4.71 8.36
C LYS A 79 -3.78 -5.58 7.50
N TYR A 80 -3.07 -6.53 8.10
CA TYR A 80 -2.21 -7.46 7.37
C TYR A 80 -3.01 -8.32 6.40
N GLU A 81 -4.11 -8.92 6.85
CA GLU A 81 -4.96 -9.77 6.02
C GLU A 81 -5.62 -9.00 4.87
N LEU A 82 -6.08 -7.77 5.13
CA LEU A 82 -6.62 -6.89 4.09
C LEU A 82 -5.55 -6.50 3.08
N GLY A 83 -4.40 -6.00 3.56
CA GLY A 83 -3.30 -5.57 2.69
C GLY A 83 -2.73 -6.72 1.87
N LYS A 84 -2.64 -7.92 2.44
CA LYS A 84 -2.23 -9.13 1.73
C LYS A 84 -3.19 -9.46 0.59
N ARG A 85 -4.51 -9.46 0.84
CA ARG A 85 -5.52 -9.72 -0.20
C ARG A 85 -5.49 -8.67 -1.31
N GLU A 86 -5.43 -7.39 -0.93
CA GLU A 86 -5.36 -6.29 -1.88
C GLU A 86 -4.11 -6.39 -2.77
N MET A 87 -2.95 -6.69 -2.18
CA MET A 87 -1.72 -6.84 -2.94
C MET A 87 -1.75 -8.04 -3.87
N ILE A 88 -2.33 -9.18 -3.45
CA ILE A 88 -2.52 -10.34 -4.32
C ILE A 88 -3.38 -9.94 -5.54
N GLU A 89 -4.53 -9.30 -5.32
CA GLU A 89 -5.44 -8.88 -6.40
C GLU A 89 -4.76 -7.90 -7.37
N ARG A 90 -4.07 -6.88 -6.84
CA ARG A 90 -3.32 -5.90 -7.65
C ARG A 90 -2.23 -6.57 -8.47
N LEU A 91 -1.47 -7.49 -7.86
CA LEU A 91 -0.41 -8.22 -8.55
C LEU A 91 -0.98 -9.12 -9.64
N GLU A 92 -2.06 -9.86 -9.37
CA GLU A 92 -2.76 -10.67 -10.37
C GLU A 92 -3.25 -9.82 -11.56
N GLN A 93 -3.89 -8.69 -11.30
CA GLN A 93 -4.33 -7.77 -12.35
C GLN A 93 -3.15 -7.21 -13.16
N SER A 94 -2.04 -6.88 -12.49
CA SER A 94 -0.82 -6.38 -13.14
C SER A 94 -0.17 -7.46 -14.02
N MET A 95 -0.13 -8.71 -13.57
CA MET A 95 0.41 -9.84 -14.35
C MET A 95 -0.39 -10.08 -15.62
N VAL A 96 -1.72 -10.00 -15.55
CA VAL A 96 -2.56 -10.14 -16.76
C VAL A 96 -2.31 -8.98 -17.74
N THR A 97 -2.12 -7.76 -17.22
CA THR A 97 -1.80 -6.60 -18.06
C THR A 97 -0.44 -6.74 -18.73
N LEU A 98 0.57 -7.09 -17.95
CA LEU A 98 1.93 -7.34 -18.44
C LEU A 98 1.96 -8.46 -19.49
N GLY A 99 1.22 -9.56 -19.26
CA GLY A 99 1.13 -10.65 -20.23
C GLY A 99 0.49 -10.23 -21.56
N ARG A 100 -0.51 -9.32 -21.54
CA ARG A 100 -1.07 -8.75 -22.77
C ARG A 100 -0.07 -7.86 -23.49
N GLU A 101 0.68 -7.03 -22.76
CA GLU A 101 1.73 -6.18 -23.33
C GLU A 101 2.84 -6.99 -23.96
N GLU A 102 3.29 -8.05 -23.29
CA GLU A 102 4.29 -9.00 -23.80
C GLU A 102 3.82 -9.64 -25.10
N MET A 103 2.58 -10.12 -25.16
CA MET A 103 2.00 -10.70 -26.38
C MET A 103 1.98 -9.68 -27.53
N GLN A 104 1.58 -8.42 -27.27
CA GLN A 104 1.58 -7.36 -28.28
C GLN A 104 3.00 -7.04 -28.78
N ILE A 105 3.98 -6.93 -27.88
CA ILE A 105 5.38 -6.69 -28.23
C ILE A 105 5.91 -7.84 -29.10
N ASN A 106 5.65 -9.09 -28.72
CA ASN A 106 6.08 -10.25 -29.49
C ASN A 106 5.45 -10.29 -30.89
N GLN A 107 4.17 -9.95 -31.03
CA GLN A 107 3.51 -9.85 -32.33
C GLN A 107 4.15 -8.76 -33.21
N ARG A 108 4.48 -7.61 -32.63
CA ARG A 108 5.17 -6.51 -33.32
C ARG A 108 6.57 -6.92 -33.77
N LEU A 109 7.32 -7.59 -32.89
CA LEU A 109 8.65 -8.09 -33.18
C LEU A 109 8.62 -9.08 -34.35
N ALA A 110 7.65 -9.98 -34.37
CA ALA A 110 7.45 -10.91 -35.48
C ALA A 110 7.16 -10.19 -36.81
N LEU A 111 6.28 -9.17 -36.80
CA LEU A 111 5.96 -8.39 -38.00
C LEU A 111 7.17 -7.60 -38.52
N LEU A 112 7.94 -6.98 -37.62
CA LEU A 112 9.19 -6.28 -37.97
C LEU A 112 10.22 -7.26 -38.55
N GLY A 113 10.33 -8.45 -37.96
CA GLY A 113 11.19 -9.53 -38.43
C GLY A 113 10.84 -9.98 -39.85
N ASP A 114 9.55 -10.26 -40.11
CA ASP A 114 9.06 -10.64 -41.45
C ASP A 114 9.31 -9.54 -42.48
N THR A 115 9.01 -8.28 -42.12
CA THR A 115 9.24 -7.12 -42.99
C THR A 115 10.74 -6.95 -43.32
N GLY A 116 11.60 -7.07 -42.31
CA GLY A 116 13.05 -7.02 -42.50
C GLY A 116 13.57 -8.16 -43.38
N LYS A 117 13.00 -9.36 -43.27
CA LYS A 117 13.32 -10.48 -44.17
C LYS A 117 12.93 -10.16 -45.61
N ARG A 118 11.69 -9.69 -45.84
CA ARG A 118 11.22 -9.30 -47.18
C ARG A 118 12.12 -8.24 -47.81
N PHE A 119 12.56 -7.25 -47.05
CA PHE A 119 13.45 -6.20 -47.54
C PHE A 119 14.81 -6.75 -47.96
N ARG A 120 15.37 -7.71 -47.20
CA ARG A 120 16.61 -8.38 -47.59
C ARG A 120 16.43 -9.22 -48.85
N ASP A 121 15.31 -9.93 -48.97
CA ASP A 121 15.00 -10.75 -50.14
C ASP A 121 14.88 -9.88 -51.41
N MET A 122 14.11 -8.77 -51.36
CA MET A 122 14.01 -7.82 -52.48
C MET A 122 15.37 -7.18 -52.83
N LEU A 123 16.17 -6.82 -51.83
CA LEU A 123 17.50 -6.25 -52.06
C LEU A 123 18.45 -7.25 -52.72
N ALA A 124 18.39 -8.52 -52.30
CA ALA A 124 19.18 -9.60 -52.91
C ALA A 124 18.77 -9.84 -54.36
N GLU A 125 17.47 -9.80 -54.65
CA GLU A 125 16.94 -9.98 -56.01
C GLU A 125 17.38 -8.82 -56.93
N ILE A 126 17.27 -7.55 -56.51
CA ILE A 126 17.76 -6.40 -57.29
C ILE A 126 19.27 -6.50 -57.54
N ARG A 127 20.05 -6.80 -56.50
CA ARG A 127 21.51 -6.92 -56.61
C ARG A 127 21.95 -8.13 -57.44
N GLY A 128 21.08 -9.12 -57.57
CA GLY A 128 21.31 -10.32 -58.38
C GLY A 128 21.06 -10.12 -59.88
N ILE A 129 20.51 -8.97 -60.30
CA ILE A 129 20.34 -8.64 -61.71
C ILE A 129 21.73 -8.50 -62.34
N ASN A 130 22.07 -9.43 -63.24
CA ASN A 130 23.31 -9.42 -63.98
C ASN A 130 23.07 -8.98 -65.43
N GLU A 131 23.30 -7.71 -65.69
CA GLU A 131 23.14 -7.07 -67.00
C GLU A 131 24.16 -7.59 -68.03
N ASP A 132 25.35 -8.03 -67.57
CA ASP A 132 26.40 -8.57 -68.45
C ASP A 132 26.02 -9.91 -69.10
N ALA A 133 25.05 -10.62 -68.51
CA ALA A 133 24.55 -11.89 -69.04
C ALA A 133 23.42 -11.70 -70.06
N TRP A 134 23.00 -10.47 -70.36
CA TRP A 134 21.87 -10.22 -71.24
C TRP A 134 22.20 -10.51 -72.72
N PRO A 135 21.22 -10.99 -73.51
CA PRO A 135 21.41 -11.21 -74.94
C PRO A 135 21.77 -9.93 -75.69
N THR A 136 22.68 -10.02 -76.67
CA THR A 136 23.05 -8.89 -77.54
C THR A 136 22.03 -8.64 -78.66
N ASP A 137 21.17 -9.63 -78.96
CA ASP A 137 20.06 -9.48 -79.90
C ASP A 137 19.04 -8.45 -79.39
N THR A 138 18.58 -7.56 -80.27
CA THR A 138 17.71 -6.44 -79.90
C THR A 138 16.34 -6.89 -79.39
N ALA A 139 15.78 -7.98 -79.92
CA ALA A 139 14.48 -8.48 -79.52
C ALA A 139 14.55 -9.17 -78.15
N SER A 140 15.52 -10.06 -77.94
CA SER A 140 15.71 -10.75 -76.65
C SER A 140 16.16 -9.80 -75.54
N PHE A 141 16.97 -8.78 -75.85
CA PHE A 141 17.31 -7.71 -74.90
C PHE A 141 16.07 -6.95 -74.40
N ARG A 142 15.16 -6.59 -75.30
CA ARG A 142 13.92 -5.88 -74.93
C ARG A 142 13.02 -6.72 -74.03
N GLU A 143 12.99 -8.04 -74.21
CA GLU A 143 12.24 -8.95 -73.36
C GLU A 143 12.80 -9.01 -71.94
N GLU A 144 14.11 -9.24 -71.78
CA GLU A 144 14.76 -9.26 -70.45
C GLU A 144 14.66 -7.91 -69.73
N LEU A 145 14.77 -6.80 -70.47
CA LEU A 145 14.56 -5.46 -69.93
C LEU A 145 13.12 -5.27 -69.42
N ALA A 146 12.12 -5.67 -70.21
CA ALA A 146 10.71 -5.55 -69.82
C ALA A 146 10.40 -6.41 -68.57
N LYS A 147 10.95 -7.62 -68.51
CA LYS A 147 10.84 -8.52 -67.37
C LYS A 147 11.47 -7.94 -66.11
N THR A 148 12.70 -7.42 -66.20
CA THR A 148 13.39 -6.80 -65.08
C THR A 148 12.65 -5.55 -64.59
N LEU A 149 12.11 -4.74 -65.50
CA LEU A 149 11.30 -3.58 -65.15
C LEU A 149 10.01 -3.98 -64.43
N ALA A 150 9.37 -5.08 -64.84
CA ALA A 150 8.20 -5.61 -64.15
C ALA A 150 8.54 -6.07 -62.71
N VAL A 151 9.68 -6.73 -62.52
CA VAL A 151 10.19 -7.12 -61.19
C VAL A 151 10.40 -5.89 -60.29
N ILE A 152 11.05 -4.84 -60.81
CA ILE A 152 11.28 -3.59 -60.06
C ILE A 152 9.95 -2.91 -59.67
N GLU A 153 8.97 -2.87 -60.57
CA GLU A 153 7.65 -2.30 -60.27
C GLU A 153 6.89 -3.11 -59.22
N ASP A 154 7.02 -4.43 -59.20
CA ASP A 154 6.43 -5.26 -58.14
C ASP A 154 7.09 -5.01 -56.79
N MET A 155 8.42 -4.91 -56.75
CA MET A 155 9.16 -4.55 -55.54
C MET A 155 8.78 -3.18 -55.00
N ARG A 156 8.59 -2.18 -55.88
CA ARG A 156 8.12 -0.85 -55.47
C ARG A 156 6.75 -0.92 -54.78
N LYS A 157 5.84 -1.75 -55.31
CA LYS A 157 4.52 -1.98 -54.70
C LYS A 157 4.65 -2.69 -53.35
N GLU A 158 5.44 -3.75 -53.26
CA GLU A 158 5.59 -4.50 -52.01
C GLU A 158 6.32 -3.69 -50.93
N TYR A 159 7.29 -2.87 -51.31
CA TYR A 159 7.93 -1.90 -50.42
C TYR A 159 6.92 -0.91 -49.85
N GLY A 160 6.09 -0.30 -50.71
CA GLY A 160 5.02 0.62 -50.29
C GLY A 160 4.01 -0.05 -49.36
N LYS A 161 3.56 -1.27 -49.69
CA LYS A 161 2.66 -2.05 -48.81
C LYS A 161 3.30 -2.34 -47.45
N SER A 162 4.59 -2.68 -47.44
CA SER A 162 5.32 -2.97 -46.20
C SER A 162 5.47 -1.72 -45.33
N LEU A 163 5.74 -0.55 -45.91
CA LEU A 163 5.74 0.72 -45.19
C LEU A 163 4.36 1.06 -44.60
N ALA A 164 3.30 0.89 -45.39
CA ALA A 164 1.93 1.11 -44.89
C ALA A 164 1.58 0.18 -43.72
N ARG A 165 2.01 -1.09 -43.76
CA ARG A 165 1.86 -2.03 -42.64
C ARG A 165 2.62 -1.57 -41.39
N LEU A 166 3.85 -1.07 -41.54
CA LEU A 166 4.64 -0.53 -40.43
C LEU A 166 4.02 0.74 -39.83
N GLU A 167 3.45 1.61 -40.67
CA GLU A 167 2.78 2.82 -40.22
C GLU A 167 1.50 2.50 -39.45
N ALA A 168 0.68 1.55 -39.94
CA ALA A 168 -0.49 1.06 -39.22
C ALA A 168 -0.12 0.43 -37.86
N LEU A 169 1.04 -0.24 -37.78
CA LEU A 169 1.57 -0.77 -36.52
C LEU A 169 1.93 0.34 -35.52
N ARG A 170 2.50 1.45 -36.00
CA ARG A 170 2.83 2.61 -35.17
C ARG A 170 1.57 3.34 -34.69
N GLU A 171 0.57 3.50 -35.54
CA GLU A 171 -0.70 4.14 -35.17
C GLU A 171 -1.44 3.32 -34.10
N THR A 172 -1.47 1.99 -34.25
CA THR A 172 -2.05 1.10 -33.23
C THR A 172 -1.29 1.15 -31.90
N GLN A 173 0.02 1.39 -31.91
CA GLN A 173 0.78 1.64 -30.67
C GLN A 173 0.38 2.95 -30.01
N SER A 174 0.35 4.05 -30.77
CA SER A 174 -0.01 5.37 -30.22
C SER A 174 -1.43 5.37 -29.64
N ALA A 175 -2.37 4.68 -30.29
CA ALA A 175 -3.73 4.49 -29.79
C ALA A 175 -3.79 3.60 -28.54
N ALA A 176 -2.90 2.61 -28.40
CA ALA A 176 -2.81 1.76 -27.23
C ALA A 176 -2.22 2.50 -26.02
N GLU A 177 -1.16 3.30 -26.23
CA GLU A 177 -0.55 4.15 -25.21
C GLU A 177 -1.51 5.24 -24.72
N ALA A 178 -2.32 5.82 -25.61
CA ALA A 178 -3.35 6.80 -25.24
C ALA A 178 -4.53 6.19 -24.44
N LYS A 179 -4.73 4.87 -24.52
CA LYS A 179 -5.77 4.14 -23.78
C LYS A 179 -5.27 3.46 -22.52
N ALA A 180 -3.95 3.40 -22.30
CA ALA A 180 -3.42 2.91 -21.04
C ALA A 180 -3.90 3.86 -19.94
N PRO A 181 -4.63 3.38 -18.91
CA PRO A 181 -4.87 4.21 -17.75
C PRO A 181 -3.50 4.60 -17.22
N GLU A 182 -3.26 5.89 -16.97
CA GLU A 182 -2.10 6.33 -16.21
C GLU A 182 -2.17 5.64 -14.84
N SER A 183 -1.61 4.44 -14.73
CA SER A 183 -1.23 3.81 -13.48
C SER A 183 0.01 4.54 -12.97
N GLY A 184 -0.17 5.85 -12.77
CA GLY A 184 0.66 6.64 -11.90
C GLY A 184 0.68 5.92 -10.56
N VAL A 185 1.89 5.54 -10.19
CA VAL A 185 2.26 4.95 -8.92
C VAL A 185 1.75 5.86 -7.80
N PHE A 186 0.55 5.59 -7.28
CA PHE A 186 0.07 6.19 -6.03
C PHE A 186 0.55 5.30 -4.88
N PHE A 187 1.85 5.38 -4.65
CA PHE A 187 2.47 5.10 -3.36
C PHE A 187 2.37 6.40 -2.55
N ASP A 188 1.15 6.87 -2.27
CA ASP A 188 0.95 8.00 -1.37
C ASP A 188 -0.29 7.76 -0.52
N ASP A 189 -0.08 7.93 0.78
CA ASP A 189 -1.04 7.98 1.87
C ASP A 189 -1.57 6.65 2.47
N MET A 190 -0.68 5.90 3.14
CA MET A 190 -1.07 5.13 4.33
C MET A 190 -1.27 6.07 5.53
N SER A 191 -2.30 6.91 5.55
CA SER A 191 -2.80 7.52 6.79
C SER A 191 -4.14 8.24 6.62
N GLY A 192 -5.26 7.50 6.51
CA GLY A 192 -6.54 8.19 6.57
C GLY A 192 -7.78 7.32 6.37
N ASN A 193 -8.22 6.71 7.46
CA ASN A 193 -9.59 6.31 7.77
C ASN A 193 -10.72 6.78 6.82
N GLY A 194 -11.41 5.81 6.22
CA GLY A 194 -12.88 5.75 6.16
C GLY A 194 -13.61 6.56 5.07
N GLY A 195 -14.24 5.83 4.15
CA GLY A 195 -15.59 6.13 3.65
C GLY A 195 -15.77 7.28 2.67
N GLY A 196 -16.24 6.96 1.45
CA GLY A 196 -16.87 7.92 0.55
C GLY A 196 -15.90 8.66 -0.37
N ARG A 197 -15.99 8.34 -1.67
CA ARG A 197 -15.30 9.04 -2.76
C ARG A 197 -15.85 10.46 -2.94
N GLU A 198 -15.47 11.38 -2.07
CA GLU A 198 -15.46 12.80 -2.39
C GLU A 198 -14.01 13.26 -2.40
N ARG A 199 -13.52 13.58 -3.60
CA ARG A 199 -12.15 14.11 -3.78
C ARG A 199 -12.04 15.37 -2.91
N GLY A 200 -11.30 15.25 -1.80
CA GLY A 200 -11.25 16.27 -0.76
C GLY A 200 -10.78 17.63 -1.28
N PHE A 201 -11.18 18.68 -0.59
CA PHE A 201 -10.86 20.08 -0.88
C PHE A 201 -9.38 20.32 -1.22
N GLY A 202 -8.46 19.60 -0.58
CA GLY A 202 -7.01 19.68 -0.85
C GLY A 202 -6.61 19.25 -2.27
N PHE A 203 -7.32 18.31 -2.88
CA PHE A 203 -7.12 17.93 -4.29
C PHE A 203 -7.53 19.07 -5.23
N TRP A 204 -8.69 19.68 -5.00
CA TRP A 204 -9.15 20.81 -5.80
C TRP A 204 -8.26 22.05 -5.63
N VAL A 205 -7.70 22.28 -4.44
CA VAL A 205 -6.71 23.35 -4.20
C VAL A 205 -5.39 23.04 -4.92
N LYS A 206 -4.89 21.79 -4.90
CA LYS A 206 -3.69 21.38 -5.66
C LYS A 206 -3.88 21.52 -7.17
N VAL A 207 -5.04 21.12 -7.70
CA VAL A 207 -5.38 21.29 -9.12
C VAL A 207 -5.48 22.77 -9.48
N GLY A 208 -6.07 23.61 -8.62
CA GLY A 208 -6.10 25.05 -8.80
C GLY A 208 -4.71 25.70 -8.79
N PHE A 209 -3.80 25.23 -7.94
CA PHE A 209 -2.41 25.72 -7.90
C PHE A 209 -1.60 25.26 -9.11
N GLY A 210 -1.77 24.02 -9.55
CA GLY A 210 -1.11 23.48 -10.75
C GLY A 210 -1.51 24.20 -12.03
N LEU A 211 -2.77 24.64 -12.14
CA LEU A 211 -3.26 25.40 -13.29
C LEU A 211 -2.89 26.89 -13.25
N SER A 212 -2.81 27.51 -12.06
CA SER A 212 -2.52 28.95 -11.90
C SER A 212 -1.02 29.29 -11.88
N LEU A 213 -0.14 28.34 -11.51
CA LEU A 213 1.32 28.52 -11.52
C LEU A 213 1.92 28.96 -12.87
N PRO A 214 1.63 28.30 -14.01
CA PRO A 214 2.18 28.73 -15.30
C PRO A 214 1.67 30.12 -15.71
N LEU A 215 0.43 30.48 -15.33
CA LEU A 215 -0.15 31.80 -15.61
C LEU A 215 0.52 32.90 -14.79
N ILE A 216 0.77 32.67 -13.50
CA ILE A 216 1.46 33.61 -12.62
C ILE A 216 2.92 33.79 -13.07
N ALA A 217 3.61 32.71 -13.43
CA ALA A 217 4.97 32.77 -13.95
C ALA A 217 5.05 33.60 -15.24
N ALA A 218 4.10 33.41 -16.17
CA ALA A 218 4.01 34.21 -17.39
C ALA A 218 3.77 35.70 -17.10
N LEU A 219 2.89 36.03 -16.14
CA LEU A 219 2.64 37.42 -15.75
C LEU A 219 3.86 38.08 -15.09
N VAL A 220 4.60 37.37 -14.25
CA VAL A 220 5.82 37.88 -13.62
C VAL A 220 6.91 38.16 -14.67
N ILE A 221 7.09 37.25 -15.63
CA ILE A 221 8.05 37.45 -16.73
C ILE A 221 7.66 38.67 -17.58
N LEU A 222 6.37 38.81 -17.88
CA LEU A 222 5.85 39.93 -18.68
C LEU A 222 6.00 41.27 -17.94
N ALA A 223 5.74 41.31 -16.63
CA ALA A 223 5.96 42.49 -15.80
C ALA A 223 7.45 42.88 -15.72
N ALA A 224 8.35 41.89 -15.59
CA ALA A 224 9.79 42.12 -15.59
C ALA A 224 10.28 42.67 -16.95
N ALA A 225 9.75 42.14 -18.06
CA ALA A 225 10.06 42.65 -19.40
C ALA A 225 9.59 44.10 -19.58
N LEU A 226 8.38 44.44 -19.12
CA LEU A 226 7.86 45.81 -19.16
C LEU A 226 8.71 46.78 -18.33
N LEU A 227 9.11 46.40 -17.12
CA LEU A 227 10.00 47.21 -16.27
C LEU A 227 11.37 47.41 -16.93
N ALA A 228 11.93 46.37 -17.55
CA ALA A 228 13.19 46.46 -18.28
C ALA A 228 13.11 47.38 -19.51
N THR A 229 11.95 47.41 -20.20
CA THR A 229 11.73 48.35 -21.32
C THR A 229 11.48 49.78 -20.87
N LEU A 230 10.98 50.00 -19.64
CA LEU A 230 10.74 51.33 -19.08
C LEU A 230 12.02 51.96 -18.50
N MET A 231 12.99 51.13 -18.12
CA MET A 231 14.30 51.54 -17.59
C MET A 231 15.39 51.73 -18.67
N ARG A 232 15.05 51.54 -19.95
CA ARG A 232 15.95 51.70 -21.09
C ARG A 232 15.55 52.92 -21.92
#